data_AF-A0A9W4V0I7-F1
#
_entry.id   AF-A0A9W4V0I7-F1
#
_cell.length_a   1.000
_cell.length_b   1.000
_cell.length_c   1.000
_cell.angle_alpha   90.00
_cell.angle_beta   90.00
_cell.angle_gamma   90.00
#
_symmetry.space_group_name_H-M   'P 1'
#
loop_
_entity.id
_entity.type
_entity.pdbx_description
1 polymer ?
#
loop_
_entity_poly.entity_id
_entity_poly.type
_entity_poly.pdbx_seq_one_letter_code
_entity_poly.pdbx_strand_id
1 'polypeptide(L)' 'MMARIKRTQLRDMKRDDLLARIRESRAQLAKLRVDGAKGTLRKESGKIRPLRRDIARMLTRLREAEA' A
#
# COMPACT_ATOMS: atom_id res chain seq x y z
N MET A 1 -2.67 15.33 1.19
CA MET A 1 -2.82 14.71 -0.14
C MET A 1 -1.78 13.60 -0.25
N MET A 2 -2.16 12.32 -0.12
CA MET A 2 -1.19 11.23 -0.30
C MET A 2 -1.02 11.00 -1.80
N ALA A 3 0.22 11.15 -2.26
CA ALA A 3 0.61 10.92 -3.64
C ALA A 3 0.25 9.47 -4.01
N ARG A 4 -0.73 9.32 -4.91
CA ARG A 4 -1.03 8.02 -5.52
C ARG A 4 0.24 7.52 -6.18
N ILE A 5 0.67 6.30 -5.85
CA ILE A 5 1.78 5.68 -6.56
C ILE A 5 1.39 5.59 -8.04
N LYS A 6 2.13 6.29 -8.90
CA LYS A 6 1.86 6.29 -10.34
C LYS A 6 2.21 4.91 -10.90
N ARG A 7 1.42 4.47 -11.87
CA ARG A 7 1.60 3.16 -12.53
C ARG A 7 2.98 3.00 -13.17
N THR A 8 3.62 4.09 -13.55
CA THR A 8 4.99 4.12 -14.09
C THR A 8 6.01 3.73 -13.04
N GLN A 9 5.99 4.37 -11.86
CA GLN A 9 6.87 4.01 -10.73
C GLN A 9 6.68 2.54 -10.31
N LEU A 10 5.45 2.03 -10.35
CA LEU A 10 5.15 0.61 -10.09
C LEU A 10 5.70 -0.36 -11.15
N ARG A 11 5.94 0.10 -12.38
CA ARG A 11 6.54 -0.72 -13.46
C ARG A 11 8.06 -0.69 -13.44
N ASP A 12 8.64 0.43 -13.05
CA ASP A 12 10.11 0.60 -13.01
C ASP A 12 10.74 -0.03 -11.75
N MET A 13 9.92 -0.40 -10.76
CA MET A 13 10.39 -1.07 -9.54
C MET A 13 10.69 -2.55 -9.78
N LYS A 14 11.84 -3.01 -9.25
CA LYS A 14 12.25 -4.41 -9.27
C LYS A 14 11.35 -5.27 -8.38
N ARG A 15 11.38 -6.59 -8.61
CA ARG A 15 10.56 -7.58 -7.89
C ARG A 15 10.80 -7.57 -6.38
N ASP A 16 12.06 -7.49 -5.96
CA ASP A 16 12.46 -7.40 -4.54
C ASP A 16 11.99 -6.09 -3.90
N ASP A 17 12.14 -4.97 -4.61
CA ASP A 17 11.64 -3.66 -4.16
C ASP A 17 10.11 -3.67 -3.99
N LEU A 18 9.37 -4.31 -4.90
CA LEU A 18 7.91 -4.47 -4.78
C LEU A 18 7.55 -5.27 -3.53
N LEU A 19 8.24 -6.37 -3.26
CA LEU A 19 8.02 -7.18 -2.05
C LEU A 19 8.31 -6.41 -0.76
N ALA A 20 9.40 -5.65 -0.73
CA ALA A 20 9.74 -4.77 0.39
C ALA A 20 8.64 -3.72 0.61
N ARG A 21 8.21 -3.04 -0.46
CA ARG A 21 7.15 -2.02 -0.40
C ARG A 21 5.80 -2.58 0.06
N ILE A 22 5.46 -3.80 -0.34
CA ILE A 22 4.26 -4.50 0.11
C ILE A 22 4.32 -4.75 1.62
N ARG A 23 5.47 -5.20 2.14
CA ARG A 23 5.67 -5.41 3.59
C ARG A 23 5.52 -4.11 4.38
N GLU A 24 6.17 -3.03 3.94
CA GLU A 24 6.04 -1.71 4.57
C GLU A 24 4.61 -1.19 4.55
N SER A 25 3.94 -1.30 3.40
CA SER A 25 2.55 -0.84 3.23
C SER A 25 1.59 -1.64 4.12
N ARG A 26 1.82 -2.95 4.30
CA ARG A 26 1.06 -3.78 5.24
C ARG A 26 1.30 -3.37 6.69
N ALA A 27 2.53 -3.06 7.06
CA ALA A 27 2.86 -2.57 8.41
C ALA A 27 2.19 -1.21 8.69
N GLN A 28 2.21 -0.29 7.72
CA GLN A 28 1.48 0.98 7.80
C GLN A 28 -0.03 0.76 7.94
N LEU A 29 -0.59 -0.18 7.17
CA LEU A 29 -2.02 -0.52 7.28
C LEU A 29 -2.37 -1.07 8.66
N ALA A 30 -1.51 -1.92 9.23
CA ALA A 30 -1.71 -2.46 10.58
C ALA A 30 -1.68 -1.34 11.64
N LYS A 31 -0.70 -0.43 11.55
CA LYS A 31 -0.59 0.72 12.45
C LYS A 31 -1.83 1.62 12.37
N LEU A 32 -2.27 1.97 11.15
CA LEU A 32 -3.48 2.76 10.93
C LEU A 32 -4.76 2.05 11.42
N ARG A 33 -4.82 0.71 11.37
CA ARG A 33 -5.95 -0.03 11.93
C ARG A 33 -5.94 -0.02 13.45
N VAL A 34 -4.77 -0.16 14.08
CA VAL A 34 -4.61 -0.10 15.54
C VAL A 34 -4.95 1.29 16.05
N ASP A 35 -4.44 2.34 15.42
CA ASP A 35 -4.78 3.72 15.75
C ASP A 35 -6.28 3.99 15.50
N GLY A 36 -6.89 3.28 14.53
CA GLY A 36 -8.30 3.33 14.17
C GLY A 36 -9.17 2.77 15.28
N ALA A 37 -8.78 1.58 15.76
CA ALA A 37 -9.41 0.91 16.88
C ALA A 37 -9.28 1.69 18.19
N LYS A 38 -8.19 2.46 18.36
CA LYS A 38 -8.00 3.37 19.51
C LYS A 38 -8.90 4.62 19.47
N GLY A 39 -9.68 4.83 18.40
CA GLY A 39 -10.71 5.87 18.34
C GLY A 39 -10.20 7.30 18.07
N THR A 40 -8.89 7.50 17.92
CA THR A 40 -8.30 8.82 17.61
C THR A 40 -8.35 9.18 16.12
N LEU A 41 -8.79 8.24 15.30
CA LEU A 41 -8.59 8.27 13.86
C LEU A 41 -9.78 8.82 13.07
N ARG A 42 -10.09 10.11 13.26
CA ARG A 42 -11.14 10.81 12.49
C ARG A 42 -10.72 11.09 11.04
N LYS A 43 -9.56 11.73 10.83
CA LYS A 43 -9.15 12.20 9.49
C LYS A 43 -8.30 11.19 8.70
N GLU A 44 -7.56 10.28 9.35
CA GLU A 44 -6.71 9.33 8.61
C GLU A 44 -7.39 8.00 8.25
N SER A 45 -8.61 7.73 8.75
CA SER A 45 -9.41 6.57 8.31
C SER A 45 -9.65 6.59 6.78
N GLY A 46 -9.75 7.79 6.19
CA GLY A 46 -9.83 7.97 4.74
C GLY A 46 -8.59 7.51 3.96
N LYS A 47 -7.44 7.32 4.63
CA LYS A 47 -6.18 6.86 4.03
C LYS A 47 -6.09 5.34 3.92
N ILE A 48 -6.92 4.59 4.65
CA ILE A 48 -6.95 3.12 4.64
C ILE A 48 -7.35 2.58 3.26
N ARG A 49 -8.36 3.20 2.62
CA ARG A 49 -8.88 2.79 1.31
C ARG A 49 -7.83 2.95 0.18
N PRO A 50 -7.16 4.11 0.03
CA PRO A 50 -6.06 4.27 -0.92
C PRO A 50 -4.92 3.27 -0.69
N LEU A 51 -4.49 3.10 0.56
CA LEU A 51 -3.38 2.20 0.90
C LEU A 51 -3.68 0.75 0.51
N ARG A 52 -4.91 0.26 0.75
CA ARG A 52 -5.36 -1.06 0.29
C ARG A 52 -5.32 -1.21 -1.24
N ARG A 53 -5.73 -0.17 -1.98
CA ARG A 53 -5.72 -0.18 -3.45
C ARG A 53 -4.30 -0.22 -3.99
N ASP A 54 -3.37 0.50 -3.36
CA ASP A 54 -1.97 0.49 -3.78
C ASP A 54 -1.31 -0.87 -3.52
N ILE A 55 -1.58 -1.52 -2.38
CA ILE A 55 -1.13 -2.90 -2.10
C ILE A 55 -1.66 -3.88 -3.16
N ALA A 56 -2.94 -3.79 -3.49
CA ALA A 56 -3.54 -4.66 -4.51
C ALA A 56 -2.86 -4.50 -5.88
N ARG A 57 -2.55 -3.26 -6.29
CA ARG A 57 -1.84 -2.98 -7.55
C ARG A 57 -0.42 -3.54 -7.56
N MET A 58 0.31 -3.44 -6.44
CA MET A 58 1.64 -4.03 -6.30
C MET A 58 1.58 -5.56 -6.44
N LEU A 59 0.59 -6.20 -5.82
CA LEU A 59 0.39 -7.65 -5.92
C LEU A 59 0.01 -8.11 -7.33
N THR A 60 -0.85 -7.36 -8.03
CA THR A 60 -1.18 -7.66 -9.44
C THR A 60 0.07 -7.61 -10.31
N ARG A 61 0.95 -6.61 -10.12
CA ARG A 61 2.22 -6.52 -10.85
C ARG A 61 3.15 -7.70 -10.57
N LEU A 62 3.27 -8.10 -9.30
CA LEU A 62 4.08 -9.26 -8.93
C LEU A 62 3.61 -10.51 -9.68
N ARG A 63 2.29 -10.69 -9.78
CA ARG A 63 1.68 -11.82 -10.50
C ARG A 63 1.83 -11.72 -12.02
N GLU A 64 1.70 -10.53 -12.60
CA GLU A 64 1.97 -10.28 -14.03
C GLU A 64 3.44 -10.54 -14.40
N ALA A 65 4.38 -10.36 -13.46
CA ALA A 65 5.79 -10.67 -13.68
C ALA A 65 6.15 -12.16 -13.43
N GLU A 66 5.26 -12.93 -12.79
CA GLU A 66 5.44 -14.37 -12.54
C GLU A 66 4.86 -15.26 -13.65
N ALA A 67 3.84 -14.75 -14.34
CA ALA A 67 3.14 -15.42 -15.42
C ALA A 67 3.82 -15.16 -16.78
#